data_AF-A0A533YAY5-F1
#
_entry.id   AF-A0A533YAY5-F1
#
_cell.length_a   1.000
_cell.length_b   1.000
_cell.length_c   1.000
_cell.angle_alpha   90.00
_cell.angle_beta   90.00
_cell.angle_gamma   90.00
#
_symmetry.space_group_name_H-M   'P 1'
#
loop_
_entity.id
_entity.type
_entity.pdbx_description
1 polymer ?
#
loop_
_entity_poly.entity_id
_entity_poly.type
_entity_poly.pdbx_seq_one_letter_code
_entity_poly.pdbx_strand_id
1 'polypeptide(L)'
;MNRGRIGLVALAVLSLVGCAQETKITRVDSGVVTDLSGRWNDTDSRMVAESMVKEALEYPWLNDFSGSKHRQPVVVVGTIQNSSHEHINVNTFVADLERELTNSQKVTFVEGKGDREELRTERKEQAMYAREDTQKAPGKEIGADYMMKGTIATILDEAEGTKAMFYQIDLQMVDLESNAKVWFGQKKIKKVIEKKRTIF
;
A
#
# COMPACT_ATOMS: atom_id res chain seq x y z
N MET A 1 7.58 -6.54 71.20
CA MET A 1 8.28 -7.00 69.98
C MET A 1 7.40 -6.75 68.74
N ASN A 2 7.62 -5.59 68.11
CA ASN A 2 7.37 -5.16 66.73
C ASN A 2 6.05 -5.47 65.97
N ARG A 3 4.96 -4.81 66.36
CA ARG A 3 3.81 -4.55 65.47
C ARG A 3 4.20 -3.75 64.21
N GLY A 4 5.24 -2.91 64.29
CA GLY A 4 5.77 -2.16 63.15
C GLY A 4 6.49 -3.02 62.08
N ARG A 5 6.98 -4.21 62.43
CA ARG A 5 7.61 -5.12 61.44
C ARG A 5 6.55 -5.89 60.63
N ILE A 6 5.38 -6.16 61.21
CA ILE A 6 4.29 -6.86 60.52
C ILE A 6 3.64 -5.94 59.47
N GLY A 7 3.46 -4.65 59.78
CA GLY A 7 2.94 -3.66 58.82
C GLY A 7 3.86 -3.43 57.63
N LEU A 8 5.19 -3.45 57.84
CA LEU A 8 6.19 -3.27 56.77
C LEU A 8 6.31 -4.50 55.86
N VAL A 9 6.08 -5.71 56.39
CA VAL A 9 6.04 -6.95 55.57
C VAL A 9 4.74 -7.04 54.77
N ALA A 10 3.61 -6.59 55.32
CA ALA A 10 2.34 -6.57 54.59
C ALA A 10 2.34 -5.57 53.41
N LEU A 11 3.03 -4.43 53.55
CA LEU A 11 3.13 -3.43 52.48
C LEU A 11 4.12 -3.83 51.36
N ALA A 12 5.09 -4.71 51.66
CA ALA A 12 6.06 -5.22 50.68
C ALA A 12 5.53 -6.36 49.80
N VAL A 13 4.41 -7.00 50.17
CA VAL A 13 3.78 -8.07 49.37
C VAL A 13 2.81 -7.50 48.32
N LEU A 14 2.27 -6.29 48.53
CA LEU A 14 1.39 -5.62 47.56
C LEU A 14 2.13 -4.96 46.38
N SER A 15 3.45 -4.84 46.42
CA SER A 15 4.24 -4.22 45.35
C SER A 15 4.64 -5.17 44.21
N LEU A 16 4.22 -6.44 44.26
CA LEU A 16 4.53 -7.45 43.23
C LEU A 16 3.42 -7.69 42.19
N VAL A 17 2.29 -6.97 42.28
CA VAL A 17 1.23 -7.02 41.25
C VAL A 17 1.52 -6.01 40.13
N GLY A 18 2.76 -6.00 39.65
CA GLY A 18 3.10 -5.37 38.38
C GLY A 18 2.61 -6.30 37.27
N CYS A 19 1.39 -6.08 36.80
CA CYS A 19 0.87 -6.76 35.62
C CYS A 19 1.81 -6.49 34.44
N ALA A 20 2.74 -7.42 34.19
CA ALA A 20 3.36 -7.57 32.89
C ALA A 20 2.21 -7.84 31.92
N GLN A 21 1.81 -6.79 31.19
CA GLN A 21 0.79 -6.88 30.16
C GLN A 21 1.39 -7.74 29.06
N GLU A 22 1.15 -9.05 29.15
CA GLU A 22 1.69 -10.03 28.21
C GLU A 22 1.15 -9.67 26.82
N THR A 23 2.03 -9.19 25.94
CA THR A 23 1.65 -8.86 24.58
C THR A 23 1.41 -10.17 23.85
N LYS A 24 0.16 -10.60 23.80
CA LYS A 24 -0.22 -11.85 23.13
C LYS A 24 -0.17 -11.65 21.63
N ILE A 25 0.94 -12.04 21.02
CA ILE A 25 1.11 -12.05 19.56
C ILE A 25 0.38 -13.28 19.01
N THR A 26 -0.73 -13.06 18.31
CA THR A 26 -1.45 -14.14 17.60
C THR A 26 -1.29 -13.91 16.11
N ARG A 27 -0.78 -14.90 15.38
CA ARG A 27 -0.77 -14.86 13.92
C ARG A 27 -2.18 -15.16 13.43
N VAL A 28 -2.70 -14.28 12.60
CA VAL A 28 -3.98 -14.43 11.91
C VAL A 28 -3.72 -14.45 10.41
N ASP A 29 -4.64 -15.05 9.66
CA ASP A 29 -4.59 -15.07 8.20
C ASP A 29 -4.69 -13.64 7.63
N SER A 30 -3.92 -13.33 6.59
CA SER A 30 -3.86 -11.99 5.98
C SER A 30 -5.12 -11.59 5.23
N GLY A 31 -6.06 -12.52 4.99
CA GLY A 31 -7.39 -12.22 4.45
C GLY A 31 -8.39 -11.72 5.49
N VAL A 32 -8.07 -11.85 6.79
CA VAL A 32 -8.96 -11.41 7.88
C VAL A 32 -8.84 -9.91 8.08
N VAL A 33 -9.97 -9.20 7.95
CA VAL A 33 -10.04 -7.77 8.25
C VAL A 33 -9.70 -7.54 9.73
N THR A 34 -8.55 -6.94 9.99
CA THR A 34 -8.13 -6.55 11.33
C THR A 34 -8.02 -5.04 11.43
N ASP A 35 -8.99 -4.42 12.11
CA ASP A 35 -8.96 -2.99 12.38
C ASP A 35 -8.71 -2.73 13.88
N LEU A 36 -7.45 -2.49 14.21
CA LEU A 36 -7.00 -2.26 15.59
C LEU A 36 -7.00 -0.78 15.97
N SER A 37 -6.73 0.11 15.02
CA SER A 37 -6.46 1.53 15.29
C SER A 37 -7.36 2.50 14.52
N GLY A 38 -8.15 2.00 13.55
CA GLY A 38 -8.89 2.81 12.60
C GLY A 38 -8.03 3.53 11.56
N ARG A 39 -6.72 3.24 11.51
CA ARG A 39 -5.79 3.76 10.51
C ARG A 39 -5.83 2.93 9.22
N TRP A 40 -5.17 3.43 8.18
CA TRP A 40 -4.90 2.66 6.98
C TRP A 40 -4.16 1.37 7.31
N ASN A 41 -4.65 0.25 6.78
CA ASN A 41 -4.04 -1.06 6.97
C ASN A 41 -3.87 -1.82 5.63
N ASP A 42 -3.31 -3.02 5.73
CA ASP A 42 -3.11 -3.97 4.64
C ASP A 42 -4.42 -4.33 3.92
N THR A 43 -5.50 -4.50 4.67
CA THR A 43 -6.81 -4.80 4.11
C THR A 43 -7.34 -3.66 3.25
N ASP A 44 -7.24 -2.42 3.73
CA ASP A 44 -7.64 -1.22 2.96
C ASP A 44 -6.82 -1.11 1.67
N SER A 45 -5.50 -1.29 1.78
CA SER A 45 -4.57 -1.26 0.64
C SER A 45 -4.97 -2.24 -0.46
N ARG A 46 -5.13 -3.50 -0.08
CA ARG A 46 -5.51 -4.57 -0.99
C ARG A 46 -6.87 -4.31 -1.64
N MET A 47 -7.90 -3.98 -0.85
CA MET A 47 -9.25 -3.76 -1.38
C MET A 47 -9.33 -2.57 -2.33
N VAL A 48 -8.59 -1.49 -2.03
CA VAL A 48 -8.54 -0.31 -2.91
C VAL A 48 -7.82 -0.66 -4.21
N ALA A 49 -6.67 -1.33 -4.14
CA ALA A 49 -5.92 -1.74 -5.32
C ALA A 49 -6.74 -2.66 -6.24
N GLU A 50 -7.34 -3.72 -5.70
CA GLU A 50 -8.20 -4.67 -6.42
C GLU A 50 -9.35 -3.93 -7.13
N SER A 51 -10.08 -3.08 -6.40
CA SER A 51 -11.22 -2.34 -6.93
C SER A 51 -10.80 -1.37 -8.04
N MET A 52 -9.73 -0.61 -7.82
CA MET A 52 -9.33 0.48 -8.72
C MET A 52 -8.66 -0.05 -9.99
N VAL A 53 -7.82 -1.09 -9.88
CA VAL A 53 -7.21 -1.71 -11.05
C VAL A 53 -8.26 -2.41 -11.91
N LYS A 54 -9.20 -3.12 -11.28
CA LYS A 54 -10.32 -3.73 -12.01
C LYS A 54 -11.11 -2.69 -12.79
N GLU A 55 -11.50 -1.59 -12.14
CA GLU A 55 -12.21 -0.49 -12.79
C GLU A 55 -11.41 0.12 -13.95
N ALA A 56 -10.12 0.40 -13.74
CA ALA A 56 -9.25 0.97 -14.76
C ALA A 56 -9.17 0.07 -16.01
N LEU A 57 -9.06 -1.24 -15.82
CA LEU A 57 -8.92 -2.23 -16.90
C LEU A 57 -10.25 -2.63 -17.56
N GLU A 58 -11.37 -2.11 -17.07
CA GLU A 58 -12.70 -2.23 -17.71
C GLU A 58 -13.02 -1.00 -18.58
N TYR A 59 -12.24 0.08 -18.47
CA TYR A 59 -12.46 1.33 -19.17
C TYR A 59 -11.99 1.29 -20.63
N PRO A 60 -12.58 2.10 -21.56
CA PRO A 60 -12.32 1.99 -23.00
C PRO A 60 -10.86 2.12 -23.45
N TRP A 61 -10.03 2.89 -22.73
CA TRP A 61 -8.64 3.13 -23.13
C TRP A 61 -7.84 1.85 -23.42
N LEU A 62 -8.10 0.77 -22.67
CA LEU A 62 -7.43 -0.50 -22.84
C LEU A 62 -7.80 -1.14 -24.19
N ASN A 63 -9.10 -1.19 -24.50
CA ASN A 63 -9.60 -1.77 -25.73
C ASN A 63 -9.22 -0.92 -26.95
N ASP A 64 -9.26 0.41 -26.81
CA ASP A 64 -8.86 1.36 -27.86
C ASP A 64 -7.37 1.21 -28.19
N PHE A 65 -6.53 1.04 -27.17
CA PHE A 65 -5.10 0.79 -27.36
C PHE A 65 -4.87 -0.57 -28.04
N SER A 66 -5.45 -1.65 -27.50
CA SER A 66 -5.23 -2.99 -28.06
C SER A 66 -5.78 -3.13 -29.47
N GLY A 67 -6.90 -2.48 -29.80
CA GLY A 67 -7.46 -2.46 -31.15
C GLY A 67 -6.62 -1.66 -32.14
N SER A 68 -5.99 -0.56 -31.71
CA SER A 68 -5.16 0.27 -32.60
C SER A 68 -3.72 -0.26 -32.75
N LYS A 69 -3.09 -0.68 -31.66
CA LYS A 69 -1.67 -1.10 -31.62
C LYS A 69 -1.46 -2.60 -31.76
N HIS A 70 -2.53 -3.41 -31.68
CA HIS A 70 -2.48 -4.87 -31.81
C HIS A 70 -1.53 -5.56 -30.81
N ARG A 71 -1.36 -4.95 -29.63
CA ARG A 71 -0.58 -5.49 -28.51
C ARG A 71 -1.15 -5.00 -27.17
N GLN A 72 -0.70 -5.58 -26.08
CA GLN A 72 -0.98 -5.07 -24.74
C GLN A 72 -0.28 -3.73 -24.52
N PRO A 73 -0.93 -2.78 -23.81
CA PRO A 73 -0.26 -1.55 -23.40
C PRO A 73 0.80 -1.86 -22.34
N VAL A 74 1.90 -1.12 -22.41
CA VAL A 74 2.95 -1.16 -21.40
C VAL A 74 2.65 -0.11 -20.35
N VAL A 75 2.47 -0.53 -19.10
CA VAL A 75 2.08 0.34 -17.99
C VAL A 75 3.18 0.36 -16.94
N VAL A 76 3.47 1.55 -16.41
CA VAL A 76 4.34 1.73 -15.24
C VAL A 76 3.56 2.40 -14.11
N VAL A 77 3.81 2.00 -12.86
CA VAL A 77 3.33 2.73 -11.69
C VAL A 77 4.32 3.87 -11.40
N GLY A 78 3.81 5.09 -11.52
CA GLY A 78 4.51 6.29 -11.13
C GLY A 78 4.33 6.62 -9.65
N THR A 79 4.62 7.85 -9.30
CA THR A 79 4.50 8.31 -7.90
C THR A 79 3.04 8.26 -7.42
N ILE A 80 2.84 7.57 -6.30
CA ILE A 80 1.66 7.73 -5.46
C ILE A 80 2.00 8.71 -4.33
N GLN A 81 1.28 9.82 -4.24
CA GLN A 81 1.56 10.86 -3.26
C GLN A 81 0.76 10.61 -1.98
N ASN A 82 1.45 10.60 -0.82
CA ASN A 82 0.77 10.64 0.46
C ASN A 82 0.48 12.10 0.83
N SER A 83 -0.79 12.50 0.77
CA SER A 83 -1.34 13.79 1.21
C SER A 83 -2.26 13.62 2.42
N SER A 84 -2.04 12.56 3.21
CA SER A 84 -2.80 12.29 4.43
C SER A 84 -2.13 12.91 5.66
N HIS A 85 -2.89 12.96 6.75
CA HIS A 85 -2.42 13.33 8.09
C HIS A 85 -1.58 12.24 8.77
N GLU A 86 -1.34 11.10 8.12
CA GLU A 86 -0.62 9.97 8.69
C GLU A 86 0.52 9.47 7.79
N HIS A 87 1.48 8.78 8.40
CA HIS A 87 2.55 8.14 7.65
C HIS A 87 2.05 6.81 7.08
N ILE A 88 1.46 6.86 5.88
CA ILE A 88 1.05 5.67 5.13
C ILE A 88 2.27 5.07 4.44
N ASN A 89 2.44 3.76 4.56
CA ASN A 89 3.42 3.04 3.75
C ASN A 89 2.88 2.90 2.32
N VAL A 90 3.19 3.90 1.49
CA VAL A 90 2.75 3.94 0.09
C VAL A 90 3.36 2.80 -0.72
N ASN A 91 4.55 2.31 -0.36
CA ASN A 91 5.20 1.22 -1.09
C ASN A 91 4.38 -0.08 -1.02
N THR A 92 3.72 -0.34 0.11
CA THR A 92 2.79 -1.48 0.22
C THR A 92 1.61 -1.34 -0.75
N PHE A 93 1.05 -0.13 -0.86
CA PHE A 93 -0.04 0.13 -1.79
C PHE A 93 0.41 0.07 -3.26
N VAL A 94 1.60 0.57 -3.57
CA VAL A 94 2.22 0.40 -4.90
C VAL A 94 2.37 -1.07 -5.22
N ALA A 95 2.95 -1.87 -4.34
CA ALA A 95 3.11 -3.31 -4.56
C ALA A 95 1.76 -4.04 -4.78
N ASP A 96 0.70 -3.62 -4.09
CA ASP A 96 -0.66 -4.14 -4.33
C ASP A 96 -1.17 -3.77 -5.74
N LEU A 97 -0.97 -2.53 -6.20
CA LEU A 97 -1.33 -2.12 -7.56
C LEU A 97 -0.55 -2.92 -8.61
N GLU A 98 0.76 -3.10 -8.39
CA GLU A 98 1.64 -3.86 -9.29
C GLU A 98 1.21 -5.32 -9.38
N ARG A 99 0.87 -5.93 -8.24
CA ARG A 99 0.34 -7.29 -8.16
C ARG A 99 -0.96 -7.44 -8.94
N GLU A 100 -1.91 -6.52 -8.77
CA GLU A 100 -3.20 -6.56 -9.48
C GLU A 100 -3.05 -6.33 -10.99
N LEU A 101 -2.22 -5.38 -11.40
CA LEU A 101 -1.94 -5.12 -12.81
C LEU A 101 -1.27 -6.33 -13.47
N THR A 102 -0.29 -6.94 -12.81
CA THR A 102 0.41 -8.13 -13.29
C THR A 102 -0.52 -9.34 -13.40
N ASN A 103 -1.33 -9.58 -12.36
CA ASN A 103 -2.27 -10.70 -12.32
C ASN A 103 -3.40 -10.55 -13.35
N SER A 104 -3.73 -9.32 -13.75
CA SER A 104 -4.76 -9.09 -14.76
C SER A 104 -4.41 -9.70 -16.13
N GLN A 105 -3.11 -9.84 -16.43
CA GLN A 105 -2.58 -10.27 -17.73
C GLN A 105 -3.12 -9.46 -18.93
N LYS A 106 -3.69 -8.26 -18.69
CA LYS A 106 -4.24 -7.38 -19.72
C LYS A 106 -3.23 -6.34 -20.20
N VAL A 107 -2.20 -6.08 -19.40
CA VAL A 107 -1.17 -5.08 -19.65
C VAL A 107 0.20 -5.72 -19.45
N THR A 108 1.20 -5.19 -20.16
CA THR A 108 2.59 -5.48 -19.85
C THR A 108 3.04 -4.50 -18.77
N PHE A 109 3.21 -5.00 -17.55
CA PHE A 109 3.70 -4.17 -16.45
C PHE A 109 5.23 -4.09 -16.48
N VAL A 110 5.79 -2.90 -16.26
CA VAL A 110 7.24 -2.68 -16.19
C VAL A 110 7.61 -1.96 -14.90
N GLU A 111 8.82 -2.26 -14.41
CA GLU A 111 9.34 -1.70 -13.18
C GLU A 111 9.29 -0.16 -13.13
N GLY A 112 9.00 0.32 -11.93
CA GLY A 112 8.99 1.74 -11.58
C GLY A 112 10.39 2.36 -11.65
N LYS A 113 10.46 3.67 -11.38
CA LYS A 113 11.75 4.40 -11.42
C LYS A 113 12.77 3.86 -10.40
N GLY A 114 12.30 3.36 -9.24
CA GLY A 114 13.16 2.89 -8.16
C GLY A 114 13.97 1.66 -8.54
N ASP A 115 13.32 0.66 -9.14
CA ASP A 115 13.89 -0.68 -9.32
C ASP A 115 14.67 -0.81 -10.65
N ARG A 116 14.48 0.13 -11.58
CA ARG A 116 15.23 0.15 -12.85
C ARG A 116 16.75 0.24 -12.67
N GLU A 117 17.23 0.93 -11.64
CA GLU A 117 18.67 1.04 -11.41
C GLU A 117 19.29 -0.29 -10.97
N GLU A 118 18.56 -1.11 -10.20
CA GLU A 118 18.97 -2.46 -9.85
C GLU A 118 19.05 -3.34 -11.10
N LEU A 119 18.02 -3.33 -11.95
CA LEU A 119 18.01 -4.08 -13.21
C LEU A 119 19.07 -3.60 -14.23
N ARG A 120 19.42 -2.32 -14.22
CA ARG A 120 20.52 -1.78 -15.03
C ARG A 120 21.87 -2.26 -14.51
N THR A 121 22.02 -2.35 -13.19
CA THR A 121 23.24 -2.88 -12.54
C THR A 121 23.42 -4.36 -12.85
N GLU A 122 22.37 -5.17 -12.65
CA GLU A 122 22.36 -6.60 -13.00
C GLU A 122 22.76 -6.83 -14.47
N ARG A 123 22.20 -6.06 -15.42
CA ARG A 123 22.60 -6.18 -16.83
C ARG A 123 24.06 -5.82 -17.11
N LYS A 124 24.62 -4.84 -16.39
CA LYS A 124 26.04 -4.52 -16.50
C LYS A 124 26.90 -5.67 -16.00
N GLU A 125 26.49 -6.33 -14.91
CA GLU A 125 27.17 -7.50 -14.39
C GLU A 125 27.06 -8.71 -15.34
N GLN A 126 25.88 -8.93 -15.95
CA GLN A 126 25.71 -9.96 -16.97
C GLN A 126 26.66 -9.79 -18.15
N ALA A 127 26.92 -8.54 -18.59
CA ALA A 127 27.87 -8.27 -19.67
C ALA A 127 29.31 -8.68 -19.33
N MET A 128 29.65 -8.78 -18.04
CA MET A 128 30.98 -9.18 -17.56
C MET A 128 31.07 -10.67 -17.23
N TYR A 129 29.98 -11.26 -16.72
CA TYR A 129 30.02 -12.58 -16.08
C TYR A 129 29.08 -13.63 -16.68
N ALA A 130 28.03 -13.24 -17.43
CA ALA A 130 27.09 -14.18 -18.02
C ALA A 130 27.60 -14.75 -19.35
N ARG A 131 27.00 -15.86 -19.79
CA ARG A 131 27.29 -16.42 -21.13
C ARG A 131 26.74 -15.48 -22.21
N GLU A 132 27.49 -15.35 -23.29
CA GLU A 132 27.20 -14.42 -24.38
C GLU A 132 25.82 -14.63 -25.02
N ASP A 133 25.32 -15.86 -25.08
CA ASP A 133 24.01 -16.22 -25.63
C ASP A 133 22.83 -15.86 -24.70
N THR A 134 23.11 -15.60 -23.42
CA THR A 134 22.08 -15.31 -22.41
C THR A 134 21.99 -13.83 -22.01
N GLN A 135 23.07 -13.07 -22.22
CA GLN A 135 23.17 -11.67 -21.79
C GLN A 135 22.11 -10.77 -22.45
N LYS A 136 21.71 -9.70 -21.74
CA LYS A 136 20.78 -8.69 -22.26
C LYS A 136 21.51 -7.38 -22.55
N ALA A 137 21.35 -6.88 -23.77
CA ALA A 137 21.98 -5.63 -24.19
C ALA A 137 21.42 -4.40 -23.43
N PRO A 138 22.26 -3.37 -23.18
CA PRO A 138 21.78 -2.10 -22.64
C PRO A 138 20.82 -1.40 -23.62
N GLY A 139 19.96 -0.52 -23.11
CA GLY A 139 19.03 0.27 -23.93
C GLY A 139 17.85 -0.50 -24.54
N LYS A 140 17.61 -1.74 -24.12
CA LYS A 140 16.47 -2.58 -24.54
C LYS A 140 15.31 -2.60 -23.54
N GLU A 141 15.24 -1.61 -22.64
CA GLU A 141 14.09 -1.45 -21.76
C GLU A 141 12.84 -1.14 -22.58
N ILE A 142 11.73 -1.83 -22.27
CA ILE A 142 10.46 -1.57 -22.93
C ILE A 142 9.95 -0.20 -22.45
N GLY A 143 9.64 0.68 -23.40
CA GLY A 143 9.02 1.97 -23.10
C GLY A 143 7.58 1.80 -22.63
N ALA A 144 7.21 2.47 -21.55
CA ALA A 144 5.82 2.51 -21.11
C ALA A 144 4.98 3.37 -22.06
N ASP A 145 3.77 2.92 -22.37
CA ASP A 145 2.75 3.69 -23.10
C ASP A 145 1.92 4.55 -22.13
N TYR A 146 1.65 4.01 -20.94
CA TYR A 146 0.88 4.68 -19.91
C TYR A 146 1.60 4.67 -18.56
N MET A 147 1.30 5.69 -17.75
CA MET A 147 1.73 5.79 -16.37
C MET A 147 0.51 5.89 -15.45
N MET A 148 0.40 4.95 -14.51
CA MET A 148 -0.55 5.06 -13.41
C MET A 148 0.05 5.97 -12.32
N LYS A 149 -0.69 6.97 -11.87
CA LYS A 149 -0.30 7.85 -10.76
C LYS A 149 -1.46 8.02 -9.81
N GLY A 150 -1.20 8.54 -8.61
CA GLY A 150 -2.28 8.79 -7.69
C GLY A 150 -1.90 9.54 -6.43
N THR A 151 -2.90 9.73 -5.58
CA THR A 151 -2.78 10.42 -4.30
C THR A 151 -3.66 9.73 -3.27
N ILE A 152 -3.17 9.62 -2.04
CA ILE A 152 -3.94 9.21 -0.87
C ILE A 152 -4.08 10.43 0.04
N ALA A 153 -5.30 10.88 0.28
CA ALA A 153 -5.62 11.99 1.16
C ALA A 153 -6.50 11.53 2.33
N THR A 154 -6.43 12.23 3.45
CA THR A 154 -7.36 12.01 4.56
C THR A 154 -8.03 13.27 5.03
N ILE A 155 -9.24 13.12 5.56
CA ILE A 155 -9.97 14.15 6.29
C ILE A 155 -10.28 13.58 7.67
N LEU A 156 -9.87 14.32 8.71
CA LEU A 156 -10.12 13.99 10.11
C LEU A 156 -11.31 14.80 10.61
N ASP A 157 -12.28 14.12 11.20
CA ASP A 157 -13.40 14.73 11.94
C ASP A 157 -13.44 14.12 13.35
N GLU A 158 -13.48 14.95 14.39
CA GLU A 158 -13.45 14.49 15.78
C GLU A 158 -14.39 15.34 16.64
N ALA A 159 -15.30 14.68 17.35
CA ALA A 159 -16.24 15.31 18.28
C ALA A 159 -16.53 14.38 19.46
N GLU A 160 -16.53 14.93 20.68
CA GLU A 160 -16.97 14.25 21.92
C GLU A 160 -16.34 12.85 22.16
N GLY A 161 -15.09 12.64 21.74
CA GLY A 161 -14.38 11.36 21.90
C GLY A 161 -14.68 10.31 20.82
N THR A 162 -15.49 10.67 19.81
CA THR A 162 -15.69 9.92 18.57
C THR A 162 -14.83 10.53 17.47
N LYS A 163 -14.10 9.70 16.75
CA LYS A 163 -13.22 10.12 15.67
C LYS A 163 -13.62 9.45 14.37
N ALA A 164 -13.87 10.22 13.31
CA ALA A 164 -14.08 9.73 11.96
C ALA A 164 -12.87 10.04 11.08
N MET A 165 -12.27 8.99 10.53
CA MET A 165 -11.21 9.09 9.53
C MET A 165 -11.80 8.80 8.16
N PHE A 166 -11.71 9.78 7.27
CA PHE A 166 -12.09 9.63 5.86
C PHE A 166 -10.83 9.56 5.01
N TYR A 167 -10.73 8.52 4.19
CA TYR A 167 -9.68 8.29 3.22
C TYR A 167 -10.24 8.49 1.83
N GLN A 168 -9.52 9.26 1.00
CA GLN A 168 -9.78 9.40 -0.42
C GLN A 168 -8.53 8.99 -1.19
N ILE A 169 -8.71 8.07 -2.11
CA ILE A 169 -7.65 7.55 -2.97
C ILE A 169 -8.06 7.86 -4.40
N ASP A 170 -7.26 8.69 -5.06
CA ASP A 170 -7.45 9.07 -6.44
C ASP A 170 -6.34 8.43 -7.27
N LEU A 171 -6.70 7.64 -8.28
CA LEU A 171 -5.75 7.08 -9.25
C LEU A 171 -6.09 7.57 -10.65
N GLN A 172 -5.08 7.73 -11.48
CA GLN A 172 -5.23 8.16 -12.86
C GLN A 172 -4.28 7.40 -13.78
N MET A 173 -4.75 7.07 -14.98
CA MET A 173 -3.94 6.51 -16.06
C MET A 173 -3.63 7.63 -17.05
N VAL A 174 -2.36 7.88 -17.30
CA VAL A 174 -1.89 8.97 -18.17
C VAL A 174 -1.16 8.39 -19.36
N ASP A 175 -1.59 8.78 -20.56
CA ASP A 175 -0.88 8.50 -21.80
C ASP A 175 0.45 9.27 -21.84
N LEU A 176 1.56 8.56 -22.01
CA LEU A 176 2.89 9.16 -21.92
C LEU A 176 3.30 9.98 -23.15
N GLU A 177 2.65 9.76 -24.30
CA GLU A 177 2.93 10.52 -25.52
C GLU A 177 2.20 11.88 -25.51
N SER A 178 0.92 11.86 -25.15
CA SER A 178 0.02 13.03 -25.20
C SER A 178 -0.17 13.75 -23.87
N ASN A 179 0.23 13.14 -22.74
CA ASN A 179 -0.09 13.56 -21.38
C ASN A 179 -1.60 13.56 -21.06
N ALA A 180 -2.43 12.92 -21.90
CA ALA A 180 -3.86 12.83 -21.68
C ALA A 180 -4.17 11.87 -20.53
N LYS A 181 -5.08 12.27 -19.63
CA LYS A 181 -5.66 11.34 -18.65
C LYS A 181 -6.71 10.49 -19.36
N VAL A 182 -6.40 9.23 -19.59
CA VAL A 182 -7.30 8.28 -20.27
C VAL A 182 -8.24 7.56 -19.30
N TRP A 183 -7.91 7.59 -18.00
CA TRP A 183 -8.77 7.14 -16.92
C TRP A 183 -8.46 7.91 -15.64
N PHE A 184 -9.49 8.12 -14.81
CA PHE A 184 -9.41 8.71 -13.48
C PHE A 184 -10.46 8.05 -12.60
N GLY A 185 -10.02 7.36 -11.55
CA GLY A 185 -10.89 6.68 -10.59
C GLY A 185 -10.68 7.20 -9.18
N GLN A 186 -11.70 7.00 -8.35
CA GLN A 186 -11.69 7.44 -6.96
C GLN A 186 -12.31 6.37 -6.06
N LYS A 187 -11.62 6.06 -4.96
CA LYS A 187 -12.13 5.22 -3.87
C LYS A 187 -12.17 6.01 -2.57
N LYS A 188 -13.22 5.76 -1.79
CA LYS A 188 -13.42 6.38 -0.47
C LYS A 188 -13.57 5.29 0.58
N ILE A 189 -12.92 5.49 1.72
CA ILE A 189 -13.09 4.66 2.92
C ILE A 189 -13.40 5.60 4.08
N LYS A 190 -14.43 5.29 4.87
CA LYS A 190 -14.75 6.02 6.09
C LYS A 190 -14.71 5.06 7.27
N LYS A 191 -13.91 5.40 8.27
CA LYS A 191 -13.75 4.62 9.51
C LYS A 191 -14.18 5.47 10.69
N VAL A 192 -15.03 4.93 11.56
CA VAL A 192 -15.46 5.58 12.81
C VAL A 192 -14.82 4.84 13.97
N ILE A 193 -14.16 5.59 14.84
CA ILE A 193 -13.38 5.10 15.97
C ILE A 193 -14.04 5.64 17.24
N GLU A 194 -14.65 4.73 18.00
CA GLU A 194 -15.24 5.02 19.30
C GLU A 194 -14.30 4.56 20.41
N LYS A 195 -13.82 5.48 21.24
CA LYS A 195 -13.14 5.09 22.48
C LYS A 195 -14.18 4.69 23.51
N LYS A 196 -14.35 3.38 23.76
CA LYS A 196 -15.07 2.93 24.96
C LYS A 196 -14.34 3.49 26.19
N ARG A 197 -15.00 4.38 26.94
CA ARG A 197 -14.53 4.79 28.27
C ARG A 197 -14.59 3.56 29.18
N THR A 198 -13.43 3.02 29.53
CA THR A 198 -13.34 2.08 30.64
C THR A 198 -13.56 2.90 31.92
N ILE A 199 -14.73 2.75 32.54
CA ILE A 199 -14.97 3.27 33.89
C ILE A 199 -14.26 2.30 34.83
N PHE A 200 -13.24 2.78 35.54
CA PHE A 200 -12.60 2.06 36.64
C PHE A 200 -13.41 2.24 37.93
#